data_AF-A0ABD1I7X6-F1
#
_entry.id   AF-A0ABD1I7X6-F1
#
_cell.length_a   1.000
_cell.length_b   1.000
_cell.length_c   1.000
_cell.angle_alpha   90.00
_cell.angle_beta   90.00
_cell.angle_gamma   90.00
#
_symmetry.space_group_name_H-M   'P 1'
#
loop_
_entity.id
_entity.type
_entity.pdbx_description
1 polymer ?
#
loop_
_entity_poly.entity_id
_entity_poly.type
_entity_poly.pdbx_seq_one_letter_code
_entity_poly.pdbx_strand_id
1 'polypeptide(L)'
;MMNKLLMLLCFLVLLLVPLSSAGQDLSHTFEVFADVEDEEGEGDLLEDLDIPSRHGGHISKVLVNVDGFGAVGDGVADDTQAFTNAWKQVCSTPKSVLLVPEGRRYLVNATRFRGPCADKIVIQIEGTIVAPDDPKSWDPKNPRTWLVFNNLTKVYFQGKGVIDGSGTKWWAASCKKNKSNPCKSAPTALTIDSSSAVRVKGITVQNGQQMNFVIGRSDSVRVINVKVSAPEDSPNTDGIHITESTNVVLQNCKIGTGDDCISIVNASSNIKMKNIFCGPGHGISIGSLGKDNTTGIVESVVVDKAFLRGTTNGLRIKTWQGGSGYVRAVRYQDVRMDNVTNPIIIDQFYCDSPKSCENQTSAVNITQIMYRNITGTSRSQKAMKFSCSDTVPCTHIILNNINLQSSDGAVETYCNSAAGIGYGYINPSAECLSSSDKDAKIVQPTTQHIVHTEL
;
A
#
# COMPACT_ATOMS: atom_id res chain seq x y z
N MET A 1 76.31 -23.59 46.78
CA MET A 1 76.44 -24.93 47.37
C MET A 1 75.41 -25.83 46.70
N MET A 2 75.89 -26.76 45.87
CA MET A 2 75.30 -28.05 45.44
C MET A 2 73.80 -28.25 45.12
N ASN A 3 73.60 -28.89 43.95
CA ASN A 3 72.61 -29.90 43.53
C ASN A 3 71.19 -29.44 43.13
N LYS A 4 70.84 -29.53 41.82
CA LYS A 4 70.25 -30.69 41.07
C LYS A 4 68.77 -30.93 41.46
N LEU A 5 67.78 -31.28 40.63
CA LEU A 5 67.61 -31.53 39.19
C LEU A 5 66.11 -31.95 39.03
N LEU A 6 65.37 -31.29 38.13
CA LEU A 6 64.32 -31.81 37.20
C LEU A 6 63.04 -32.59 37.65
N MET A 7 61.95 -32.29 36.91
CA MET A 7 60.66 -33.01 36.65
C MET A 7 59.49 -32.74 37.62
N LEU A 8 58.22 -32.48 37.21
CA LEU A 8 57.50 -32.61 35.93
C LEU A 8 56.25 -31.70 35.92
N LEU A 9 55.73 -31.41 34.72
CA LEU A 9 54.57 -30.58 34.34
C LEU A 9 53.20 -31.00 34.95
N CYS A 10 52.28 -30.06 35.16
CA CYS A 10 51.11 -29.82 34.28
C CYS A 10 50.06 -28.83 34.87
N PHE A 11 49.79 -27.77 34.09
CA PHE A 11 48.57 -26.96 33.93
C PHE A 11 47.80 -26.43 35.15
N LEU A 12 48.04 -25.14 35.43
CA LEU A 12 47.09 -24.22 36.06
C LEU A 12 46.75 -23.13 35.02
N VAL A 13 45.51 -23.09 34.52
CA VAL A 13 45.02 -21.95 33.73
C VAL A 13 43.99 -21.21 34.58
N LEU A 14 44.34 -19.98 34.98
CA LEU A 14 43.45 -19.00 35.56
C LEU A 14 42.43 -18.54 34.51
N LEU A 15 41.14 -18.56 34.86
CA LEU A 15 40.10 -17.78 34.19
C LEU A 15 39.91 -16.47 34.96
N LEU A 16 40.47 -15.39 34.42
CA LEU A 16 40.04 -14.02 34.69
C LEU A 16 38.79 -13.76 33.82
N VAL A 17 37.66 -13.45 34.45
CA VAL A 17 36.46 -12.96 33.77
C VAL A 17 36.43 -11.43 33.91
N PRO A 18 36.54 -10.63 32.84
CA PRO A 18 36.12 -9.25 32.88
C PRO A 18 34.61 -9.15 32.56
N LEU A 19 33.93 -8.29 33.30
CA LEU A 19 32.59 -7.80 32.98
C LEU A 19 32.61 -7.08 31.63
N SER A 20 31.88 -7.59 30.64
CA SER A 20 31.27 -6.79 29.57
C SER A 20 30.30 -7.63 28.73
N SER A 21 28.99 -7.40 28.86
CA SER A 21 28.02 -7.69 27.79
C SER A 21 26.66 -7.04 28.05
N ALA A 22 26.60 -5.72 27.83
CA ALA A 22 25.37 -5.06 27.42
C ALA A 22 25.67 -4.40 26.06
N GLY A 23 25.59 -5.19 24.99
CA GLY A 23 25.99 -4.73 23.65
C GLY A 23 25.77 -5.69 22.50
N GLN A 24 25.40 -6.96 22.74
CA GLN A 24 25.21 -7.95 21.66
C GLN A 24 23.77 -8.08 21.15
N ASP A 25 22.77 -7.53 21.84
CA ASP A 25 21.36 -7.66 21.42
C ASP A 25 20.91 -6.55 20.44
N LEU A 26 21.59 -5.40 20.48
CA LEU A 26 21.32 -4.30 19.56
C LEU A 26 21.87 -4.60 18.15
N SER A 27 23.02 -5.29 18.05
CA SER A 27 23.70 -5.59 16.78
C SER A 27 22.84 -6.47 15.85
N HIS A 28 22.25 -7.55 16.39
CA HIS A 28 21.41 -8.45 15.60
C HIS A 28 20.07 -7.82 15.19
N THR A 29 19.55 -6.88 15.98
CA THR A 29 18.35 -6.11 15.60
C THR A 29 18.65 -5.17 14.43
N PHE A 30 19.84 -4.58 14.37
CA PHE A 30 20.26 -3.70 13.28
C PHE A 30 20.63 -4.46 11.99
N GLU A 31 21.24 -5.66 12.07
CA GLU A 31 21.61 -6.46 10.89
C GLU A 31 20.40 -6.81 10.01
N VAL A 32 19.23 -7.09 10.58
CA VAL A 32 18.02 -7.42 9.81
C VAL A 32 17.48 -6.23 9.00
N PHE A 33 17.74 -4.99 9.44
CA PHE A 33 17.37 -3.78 8.68
C PHE A 33 18.48 -3.27 7.78
N ALA A 34 19.74 -3.66 8.02
CA ALA A 34 20.89 -3.32 7.18
C ALA A 34 20.82 -4.02 5.82
N ASP A 35 20.26 -5.23 5.73
CA ASP A 35 20.04 -5.94 4.46
C ASP A 35 18.97 -5.29 3.55
N VAL A 36 18.37 -4.17 3.96
CA VAL A 36 17.34 -3.42 3.21
C VAL A 36 17.81 -2.00 2.82
N GLU A 37 19.07 -1.64 3.09
CA GLU A 37 19.70 -0.41 2.61
C GLU A 37 20.95 -0.74 1.75
N ASP A 38 21.10 -0.01 0.65
CA ASP A 38 22.24 0.03 -0.28
C ASP A 38 22.38 -1.05 -1.37
N GLU A 39 21.42 -1.04 -2.31
CA GLU A 39 21.80 -0.90 -3.72
C GLU A 39 21.43 0.51 -4.18
N GLU A 40 22.18 1.50 -3.72
CA GLU A 40 22.31 2.78 -4.41
C GLU A 40 23.12 2.56 -5.70
N GLY A 41 22.43 2.02 -6.71
CA GLY A 41 22.82 2.23 -8.09
C GLY A 41 22.37 3.63 -8.51
N GLU A 42 23.19 4.65 -8.23
CA GLU A 42 23.23 5.86 -9.05
C GLU A 42 23.57 5.44 -10.50
N GLY A 43 22.51 5.12 -11.23
CA GLY A 43 22.52 4.91 -12.66
C GLY A 43 21.38 5.73 -13.23
N ASP A 44 21.64 7.01 -13.48
CA ASP A 44 20.84 7.84 -14.36
C ASP A 44 20.63 7.09 -15.69
N LEU A 45 19.43 6.52 -15.86
CA LEU A 45 18.91 6.04 -17.14
C LEU A 45 17.69 6.87 -17.53
N LEU A 46 17.83 8.20 -17.42
CA LEU A 46 16.96 9.17 -18.06
C LEU A 46 17.80 10.17 -18.88
N GLU A 47 18.28 9.70 -20.03
CA GLU A 47 18.43 10.44 -21.29
C GLU A 47 18.80 9.37 -22.32
N ASP A 48 17.81 8.77 -23.00
CA ASP A 48 17.72 8.94 -24.46
C ASP A 48 16.29 8.68 -24.93
N LEU A 49 15.47 9.73 -24.93
CA LEU A 49 14.51 9.97 -26.00
C LEU A 49 14.60 11.45 -26.35
N ASP A 50 15.76 11.79 -26.90
CA ASP A 50 15.98 13.03 -27.62
C ASP A 50 14.89 13.21 -28.68
N ILE A 51 14.38 14.44 -28.75
CA ILE A 51 13.55 14.92 -29.86
C ILE A 51 14.39 14.75 -31.15
N PRO A 52 13.90 14.13 -32.24
CA PRO A 52 14.78 13.71 -33.32
C PRO A 52 15.41 14.89 -34.05
N SER A 53 16.68 15.16 -33.75
CA SER A 53 17.64 15.62 -34.74
C SER A 53 18.00 14.43 -35.64
N ARG A 54 17.95 14.66 -36.94
CA ARG A 54 18.11 13.64 -37.99
C ARG A 54 19.39 12.81 -37.81
N HIS A 55 19.23 11.49 -37.66
CA HIS A 55 20.04 10.36 -38.18
C HIS A 55 20.31 9.28 -37.12
N GLY A 56 19.43 8.27 -37.08
CA GLY A 56 19.62 7.00 -36.34
C GLY A 56 18.38 6.13 -36.53
N GLY A 57 18.53 4.88 -36.98
CA GLY A 57 17.44 4.04 -37.51
C GLY A 57 16.17 3.99 -36.66
N HIS A 58 15.10 4.64 -37.15
CA HIS A 58 13.77 4.61 -36.53
C HIS A 58 13.24 3.19 -36.43
N ILE A 59 13.19 2.62 -35.22
CA ILE A 59 12.34 1.47 -34.94
C ILE A 59 10.90 1.98 -35.03
N SER A 60 10.26 1.75 -36.19
CA SER A 60 8.86 2.10 -36.42
C SER A 60 7.98 1.33 -35.43
N LYS A 61 7.23 2.05 -34.60
CA LYS A 61 6.18 1.48 -33.74
C LYS A 61 4.87 1.44 -34.54
N VAL A 62 4.08 0.37 -34.38
CA VAL A 62 2.78 0.26 -35.05
C VAL A 62 1.72 1.01 -34.24
N LEU A 63 1.28 2.16 -34.73
CA LEU A 63 0.24 2.94 -34.07
C LEU A 63 -1.15 2.35 -34.37
N VAL A 64 -1.91 2.08 -33.31
CA VAL A 64 -3.27 1.57 -33.35
C VAL A 64 -4.17 2.56 -32.61
N ASN A 65 -4.73 3.50 -33.36
CA ASN A 65 -5.65 4.51 -32.82
C ASN A 65 -7.06 3.93 -32.71
N VAL A 66 -7.70 4.04 -31.55
CA VAL A 66 -9.08 3.56 -31.31
C VAL A 66 -10.11 4.17 -32.28
N ASP A 67 -9.90 5.40 -32.75
CA ASP A 67 -10.77 6.06 -33.74
C ASP A 67 -10.77 5.30 -35.07
N GLY A 68 -9.64 4.68 -35.44
CA GLY A 68 -9.51 3.85 -36.64
C GLY A 68 -10.36 2.57 -36.60
N PHE A 69 -10.92 2.23 -35.44
CA PHE A 69 -11.83 1.09 -35.24
C PHE A 69 -13.28 1.54 -35.01
N GLY A 70 -13.59 2.81 -35.31
CA GLY A 70 -14.95 3.35 -35.25
C GLY A 70 -15.33 3.93 -33.88
N ALA A 71 -14.38 4.22 -33.00
CA ALA A 71 -14.67 4.91 -31.75
C ALA A 71 -15.19 6.33 -32.02
N VAL A 72 -16.32 6.68 -31.42
CA VAL A 72 -16.99 7.98 -31.57
C VAL A 72 -16.35 9.03 -30.68
N GLY A 73 -15.94 8.69 -29.45
CA GLY A 73 -15.15 9.59 -28.60
C GLY A 73 -15.89 10.83 -28.09
N ASP A 74 -17.21 10.77 -27.95
CA ASP A 74 -18.08 11.83 -27.41
C ASP A 74 -18.47 11.65 -25.92
N GLY A 75 -18.09 10.53 -25.32
CA GLY A 75 -18.37 10.16 -23.94
C GLY A 75 -19.78 9.61 -23.69
N VAL A 76 -20.55 9.37 -24.75
CA VAL A 76 -21.95 8.92 -24.70
C VAL A 76 -22.16 7.66 -25.53
N ALA A 77 -21.61 7.61 -26.75
CA ALA A 77 -21.68 6.43 -27.59
C ALA A 77 -20.81 5.30 -27.03
N ASP A 78 -21.31 4.05 -27.11
CA ASP A 78 -20.57 2.88 -26.64
C ASP A 78 -19.38 2.57 -27.55
N ASP A 79 -18.18 2.88 -27.08
CA ASP A 79 -16.92 2.69 -27.80
C ASP A 79 -16.24 1.34 -27.49
N THR A 80 -16.90 0.47 -26.71
CA THR A 80 -16.33 -0.80 -26.22
C THR A 80 -15.83 -1.71 -27.34
N GLN A 81 -16.59 -1.82 -28.43
CA GLN A 81 -16.23 -2.69 -29.55
C GLN A 81 -14.99 -2.16 -30.30
N ALA A 82 -14.87 -0.84 -30.44
CA ALA A 82 -13.70 -0.21 -31.05
C ALA A 82 -12.44 -0.47 -30.23
N PHE A 83 -12.52 -0.29 -28.90
CA PHE A 83 -11.43 -0.62 -27.97
C PHE A 83 -11.05 -2.11 -28.02
N THR A 84 -12.03 -3.00 -28.04
CA THR A 84 -11.80 -4.45 -28.11
C THR A 84 -11.13 -4.85 -29.42
N ASN A 85 -11.51 -4.24 -30.54
CA ASN A 85 -10.89 -4.53 -31.84
C ASN A 85 -9.48 -3.95 -31.94
N ALA A 86 -9.27 -2.71 -31.47
CA ALA A 86 -7.95 -2.11 -31.38
C ALA A 86 -7.00 -2.94 -30.50
N TRP A 87 -7.49 -3.43 -29.35
CA TRP A 87 -6.72 -4.31 -28.48
C TRP A 87 -6.30 -5.62 -29.15
N LYS A 88 -7.19 -6.26 -29.93
CA LYS A 88 -6.83 -7.49 -30.67
C LYS A 88 -5.65 -7.26 -31.62
N GLN A 89 -5.63 -6.13 -32.31
CA GLN A 89 -4.51 -5.77 -33.19
C GLN A 89 -3.23 -5.48 -32.40
N VAL A 90 -3.33 -4.67 -31.34
CA VAL A 90 -2.19 -4.33 -30.47
C VAL A 90 -1.58 -5.58 -29.85
N CYS A 91 -2.42 -6.42 -29.26
CA CYS A 91 -1.97 -7.61 -28.55
C CYS A 91 -1.30 -8.64 -29.47
N SER A 92 -1.66 -8.69 -30.75
CA SER A 92 -1.02 -9.58 -31.74
C SER A 92 0.18 -8.95 -32.46
N THR A 93 0.44 -7.65 -32.28
CA THR A 93 1.47 -6.92 -33.03
C THR A 93 2.61 -6.48 -32.12
N PRO A 94 3.87 -6.91 -32.37
CA PRO A 94 5.01 -6.48 -31.56
C PRO A 94 5.28 -4.98 -31.74
N LYS A 95 5.77 -4.33 -30.68
CA LYS A 95 6.12 -2.89 -30.68
C LYS A 95 4.95 -1.98 -31.11
N SER A 96 3.73 -2.36 -30.76
CA SER A 96 2.52 -1.61 -31.09
C SER A 96 2.14 -0.62 -29.98
N VAL A 97 1.38 0.40 -30.36
CA VAL A 97 0.89 1.45 -29.48
C VAL A 97 -0.63 1.52 -29.59
N LEU A 98 -1.36 1.18 -28.53
CA LEU A 98 -2.78 1.53 -28.41
C LEU A 98 -2.86 3.02 -28.09
N LEU A 99 -3.44 3.83 -28.98
CA LEU A 99 -3.61 5.27 -28.76
C LEU A 99 -5.07 5.59 -28.42
N VAL A 100 -5.26 6.25 -27.27
CA VAL A 100 -6.48 6.97 -26.88
C VAL A 100 -6.20 8.48 -27.04
N PRO A 101 -6.69 9.11 -28.12
CA PRO A 101 -6.34 10.48 -28.51
C PRO A 101 -6.76 11.56 -27.51
N GLU A 102 -5.96 12.64 -27.45
CA GLU A 102 -6.26 13.84 -26.66
C GLU A 102 -7.57 14.52 -27.11
N GLY A 103 -8.26 15.19 -26.18
CA GLY A 103 -9.48 15.95 -26.48
C GLY A 103 -10.73 15.12 -26.71
N ARG A 104 -10.64 13.79 -26.59
CA ARG A 104 -11.73 12.83 -26.84
C ARG A 104 -12.10 12.11 -25.53
N ARG A 105 -13.38 11.72 -25.40
CA ARG A 105 -13.90 10.99 -24.23
C ARG A 105 -14.59 9.72 -24.71
N TYR A 106 -14.19 8.55 -24.23
CA TYR A 106 -14.68 7.27 -24.77
C TYR A 106 -15.45 6.50 -23.70
N LEU A 107 -16.74 6.25 -23.92
CA LEU A 107 -17.54 5.43 -23.02
C LEU A 107 -17.24 3.95 -23.29
N VAL A 108 -16.64 3.29 -22.30
CA VAL A 108 -16.24 1.88 -22.42
C VAL A 108 -16.91 1.08 -21.31
N ASN A 109 -17.66 0.05 -21.65
CA ASN A 109 -18.28 -0.89 -20.72
C ASN A 109 -17.23 -1.78 -20.03
N ALA A 110 -17.63 -2.54 -19.01
CA ALA A 110 -16.77 -3.53 -18.33
C ALA A 110 -16.05 -4.43 -19.35
N THR A 111 -14.72 -4.31 -19.40
CA THR A 111 -13.90 -4.91 -20.45
C THR A 111 -12.63 -5.50 -19.87
N ARG A 112 -12.31 -6.72 -20.32
CA ARG A 112 -11.05 -7.39 -20.00
C ARG A 112 -10.16 -7.50 -21.23
N PHE A 113 -9.07 -6.76 -21.21
CA PHE A 113 -7.98 -6.79 -22.17
C PHE A 113 -7.01 -7.91 -21.78
N ARG A 114 -7.13 -9.06 -22.45
CA ARG A 114 -6.37 -10.27 -22.14
C ARG A 114 -5.14 -10.40 -23.04
N GLY A 115 -4.03 -10.84 -22.43
CA GLY A 115 -2.89 -11.45 -23.11
C GLY A 115 -2.93 -12.99 -23.09
N PRO A 116 -1.81 -13.67 -23.39
CA PRO A 116 -0.49 -13.08 -23.62
C PRO A 116 -0.45 -12.27 -24.91
N CYS A 117 0.34 -11.21 -24.91
CA CYS A 117 0.50 -10.33 -26.07
C CYS A 117 1.92 -10.37 -26.61
N ALA A 118 2.10 -9.84 -27.83
CA ALA A 118 3.39 -9.60 -28.43
C ALA A 118 4.24 -8.59 -27.61
N ASP A 119 5.55 -8.64 -27.77
CA ASP A 119 6.50 -7.88 -26.94
C ASP A 119 6.44 -6.36 -27.17
N LYS A 120 6.73 -5.59 -26.10
CA LYS A 120 6.87 -4.12 -26.10
C LYS A 120 5.62 -3.34 -26.50
N ILE A 121 4.47 -3.67 -25.92
CA ILE A 121 3.23 -2.91 -26.11
C ILE A 121 3.23 -1.64 -25.27
N VAL A 122 2.79 -0.55 -25.88
CA VAL A 122 2.52 0.72 -25.21
C VAL A 122 1.02 1.00 -25.25
N ILE A 123 0.45 1.40 -24.12
CA ILE A 123 -0.90 1.91 -23.98
C ILE A 123 -0.78 3.40 -23.72
N GLN A 124 -0.98 4.20 -24.77
CA GLN A 124 -0.89 5.66 -24.77
C GLN A 124 -2.27 6.27 -24.51
N ILE A 125 -2.48 6.81 -23.32
CA ILE A 125 -3.73 7.43 -22.91
C ILE A 125 -3.53 8.95 -22.83
N GLU A 126 -3.99 9.68 -23.84
CA GLU A 126 -4.02 11.15 -23.83
C GLU A 126 -5.43 11.71 -23.65
N GLY A 127 -6.44 10.97 -24.09
CA GLY A 127 -7.86 11.30 -23.89
C GLY A 127 -8.42 10.84 -22.55
N THR A 128 -9.73 10.78 -22.49
CA THR A 128 -10.46 10.22 -21.33
C THR A 128 -11.16 8.93 -21.69
N ILE A 129 -10.99 7.89 -20.89
CA ILE A 129 -11.84 6.69 -20.91
C ILE A 129 -12.82 6.85 -19.74
N VAL A 130 -14.12 6.72 -20.00
CA VAL A 130 -15.18 6.90 -19.00
C VAL A 130 -16.02 5.63 -18.86
N ALA A 131 -16.39 5.30 -17.62
CA ALA A 131 -17.28 4.19 -17.32
C ALA A 131 -18.76 4.57 -17.47
N PRO A 132 -19.65 3.60 -17.76
CA PRO A 132 -21.08 3.76 -17.53
C PRO A 132 -21.36 4.19 -16.09
N ASP A 133 -22.21 5.20 -15.92
CA ASP A 133 -22.46 5.79 -14.62
C ASP A 133 -23.59 5.08 -13.85
N ASP A 134 -24.53 4.43 -14.54
CA ASP A 134 -25.70 3.78 -13.94
C ASP A 134 -25.35 2.36 -13.46
N PRO A 135 -25.48 2.04 -12.15
CA PRO A 135 -25.32 0.69 -11.65
C PRO A 135 -26.19 -0.36 -12.34
N LYS A 136 -27.34 0.03 -12.89
CA LYS A 136 -28.26 -0.86 -13.62
C LYS A 136 -27.76 -1.24 -15.01
N SER A 137 -26.90 -0.43 -15.63
CA SER A 137 -26.32 -0.73 -16.93
C SER A 137 -25.06 -1.61 -16.83
N TRP A 138 -24.64 -1.95 -15.60
CA TRP A 138 -23.42 -2.72 -15.39
C TRP A 138 -23.60 -4.19 -15.73
N ASP A 139 -22.58 -4.79 -16.36
CA ASP A 139 -22.60 -6.21 -16.69
C ASP A 139 -22.64 -7.07 -15.42
N PRO A 140 -23.71 -7.84 -15.18
CA PRO A 140 -23.84 -8.69 -14.00
C PRO A 140 -22.83 -9.84 -13.97
N LYS A 141 -22.17 -10.15 -15.10
CA LYS A 141 -21.08 -11.14 -15.15
C LYS A 141 -19.75 -10.57 -14.64
N ASN A 142 -19.60 -9.25 -14.63
CA ASN A 142 -18.40 -8.55 -14.17
C ASN A 142 -18.74 -7.48 -13.11
N PRO A 143 -19.45 -7.85 -12.02
CA PRO A 143 -20.04 -6.88 -11.09
C PRO A 143 -19.02 -6.12 -10.24
N ARG A 144 -17.75 -6.54 -10.26
CA ARG A 144 -16.68 -6.01 -9.41
C ARG A 144 -15.49 -5.42 -10.18
N THR A 145 -15.55 -5.36 -11.50
CA THR A 145 -14.41 -4.88 -12.30
C THR A 145 -14.86 -4.10 -13.52
N TRP A 146 -14.16 -3.00 -13.82
CA TRP A 146 -14.36 -2.22 -15.04
C TRP A 146 -13.30 -2.52 -16.10
N LEU A 147 -12.15 -1.84 -16.08
CA LEU A 147 -11.06 -2.08 -17.03
C LEU A 147 -10.04 -3.01 -16.41
N VAL A 148 -9.95 -4.23 -16.96
CA VAL A 148 -9.00 -5.23 -16.48
C VAL A 148 -7.98 -5.57 -17.56
N PHE A 149 -6.71 -5.34 -17.26
CA PHE A 149 -5.57 -5.75 -18.06
C PHE A 149 -4.96 -7.00 -17.42
N ASN A 150 -5.06 -8.13 -18.12
CA ASN A 150 -4.77 -9.44 -17.55
C ASN A 150 -3.75 -10.21 -18.39
N ASN A 151 -2.83 -10.91 -17.71
CA ASN A 151 -1.83 -11.78 -18.34
C ASN A 151 -0.93 -11.02 -19.33
N LEU A 152 -0.42 -9.86 -18.91
CA LEU A 152 0.45 -9.01 -19.71
C LEU A 152 1.90 -9.11 -19.24
N THR A 153 2.84 -9.01 -20.19
CA THR A 153 4.27 -9.02 -19.92
C THR A 153 4.93 -7.86 -20.66
N LYS A 154 5.76 -7.06 -19.98
CA LYS A 154 6.53 -5.95 -20.58
C LYS A 154 5.66 -4.88 -21.26
N VAL A 155 4.63 -4.43 -20.55
CA VAL A 155 3.66 -3.42 -21.05
C VAL A 155 3.87 -2.06 -20.37
N TYR A 156 3.74 -0.99 -21.15
CA TYR A 156 3.92 0.39 -20.71
C TYR A 156 2.63 1.18 -20.87
N PHE A 157 2.00 1.59 -19.77
CA PHE A 157 0.94 2.59 -19.75
C PHE A 157 1.58 3.97 -19.59
N GLN A 158 1.22 4.91 -20.46
CA GLN A 158 1.73 6.27 -20.40
C GLN A 158 0.76 7.30 -20.99
N GLY A 159 1.07 8.57 -20.78
CA GLY A 159 0.30 9.72 -21.28
C GLY A 159 -0.18 10.60 -20.13
N LYS A 160 -0.98 11.61 -20.44
CA LYS A 160 -1.57 12.54 -19.47
C LYS A 160 -3.09 12.39 -19.33
N GLY A 161 -3.66 11.39 -19.99
CA GLY A 161 -5.08 11.13 -20.04
C GLY A 161 -5.67 10.58 -18.73
N VAL A 162 -6.98 10.37 -18.78
CA VAL A 162 -7.81 10.10 -17.61
C VAL A 162 -8.56 8.78 -17.77
N ILE A 163 -8.60 7.98 -16.73
CA ILE A 163 -9.52 6.85 -16.55
C ILE A 163 -10.53 7.27 -15.47
N ASP A 164 -11.78 7.49 -15.87
CA ASP A 164 -12.84 8.06 -15.04
C ASP A 164 -13.94 7.01 -14.75
N GLY A 165 -14.02 6.56 -13.50
CA GLY A 165 -14.93 5.50 -13.07
C GLY A 165 -16.40 5.93 -12.93
N SER A 166 -16.74 7.22 -13.06
CA SER A 166 -18.14 7.69 -12.96
C SER A 166 -18.86 7.24 -11.66
N GLY A 167 -18.15 7.21 -10.52
CA GLY A 167 -18.63 6.55 -9.30
C GLY A 167 -19.83 7.18 -8.58
N THR A 168 -20.28 8.38 -8.92
CA THR A 168 -21.27 9.14 -8.13
C THR A 168 -22.57 8.36 -7.81
N LYS A 169 -23.17 7.70 -8.81
CA LYS A 169 -24.41 6.91 -8.59
C LYS A 169 -24.14 5.65 -7.77
N TRP A 170 -22.96 5.05 -7.89
CA TRP A 170 -22.54 3.91 -7.08
C TRP A 170 -22.38 4.29 -5.61
N TRP A 171 -21.75 5.42 -5.33
CA TRP A 171 -21.60 5.92 -3.97
C TRP A 171 -22.95 6.24 -3.33
N ALA A 172 -23.86 6.88 -4.06
CA ALA A 172 -25.22 7.17 -3.59
C ALA A 172 -26.03 5.89 -3.26
N ALA A 173 -25.77 4.79 -3.98
CA ALA A 173 -26.39 3.50 -3.76
C ALA A 173 -25.71 2.65 -2.67
N SER A 174 -24.59 3.11 -2.10
CA SER A 174 -23.81 2.34 -1.13
C SER A 174 -24.48 2.33 0.25
N CYS A 175 -24.41 1.18 0.94
CA CYS A 175 -24.84 1.08 2.32
C CYS A 175 -23.92 1.81 3.32
N LYS A 176 -22.69 2.13 2.90
CA LYS A 176 -21.76 2.96 3.70
C LYS A 176 -22.17 4.44 3.69
N LYS A 177 -22.89 4.90 2.66
CA LYS A 177 -23.52 6.23 2.61
C LYS A 177 -24.88 6.28 3.31
N ASN A 178 -25.70 5.25 3.11
CA ASN A 178 -27.01 5.15 3.74
C ASN A 178 -27.26 3.68 4.14
N LYS A 179 -27.33 3.39 5.44
CA LYS A 179 -27.49 2.02 5.97
C LYS A 179 -28.80 1.33 5.53
N SER A 180 -29.80 2.07 5.02
CA SER A 180 -31.01 1.50 4.42
C SER A 180 -30.79 0.93 3.00
N ASN A 181 -29.70 1.30 2.33
CA ASN A 181 -29.33 0.71 1.05
C ASN A 181 -28.81 -0.72 1.22
N PRO A 182 -28.98 -1.60 0.22
CA PRO A 182 -28.36 -2.92 0.25
C PRO A 182 -26.84 -2.80 0.18
N CYS A 183 -26.12 -3.53 1.05
CA CYS A 183 -24.66 -3.62 0.98
C CYS A 183 -24.24 -4.45 -0.23
N LYS A 184 -23.90 -3.77 -1.33
CA LYS A 184 -23.40 -4.37 -2.57
C LYS A 184 -22.02 -3.81 -2.88
N SER A 185 -21.13 -4.66 -3.40
CA SER A 185 -19.87 -4.22 -3.97
C SER A 185 -20.10 -3.43 -5.25
N ALA A 186 -19.12 -2.61 -5.62
CA ALA A 186 -19.11 -1.88 -6.87
C ALA A 186 -17.81 -2.17 -7.65
N PRO A 187 -17.73 -1.80 -8.93
CA PRO A 187 -16.56 -2.08 -9.76
C PRO A 187 -15.29 -1.37 -9.31
N THR A 188 -14.14 -2.05 -9.43
CA THR A 188 -12.83 -1.38 -9.46
C THR A 188 -12.60 -0.75 -10.82
N ALA A 189 -12.12 0.50 -10.87
CA ALA A 189 -11.95 1.23 -12.12
C ALA A 189 -10.85 0.66 -13.03
N LEU A 190 -9.62 0.56 -12.52
CA LEU A 190 -8.48 -0.02 -13.23
C LEU A 190 -7.90 -1.22 -12.46
N THR A 191 -7.69 -2.34 -13.14
CA THR A 191 -7.04 -3.51 -12.56
C THR A 191 -5.93 -4.01 -13.49
N ILE A 192 -4.71 -4.12 -12.97
CA ILE A 192 -3.61 -4.89 -13.57
C ILE A 192 -3.55 -6.21 -12.83
N ASP A 193 -3.74 -7.32 -13.56
CA ASP A 193 -3.91 -8.64 -12.97
C ASP A 193 -3.03 -9.68 -13.63
N SER A 194 -2.46 -10.60 -12.85
CA SER A 194 -1.68 -11.73 -13.36
C SER A 194 -0.60 -11.31 -14.36
N SER A 195 0.07 -10.18 -14.14
CA SER A 195 0.94 -9.54 -15.14
C SER A 195 2.36 -9.34 -14.60
N SER A 196 3.34 -9.23 -15.49
CA SER A 196 4.73 -9.01 -15.13
C SER A 196 5.42 -7.89 -15.91
N ALA A 197 6.40 -7.23 -15.28
CA ALA A 197 7.17 -6.15 -15.90
C ALA A 197 6.28 -5.03 -16.48
N VAL A 198 5.32 -4.56 -15.70
CA VAL A 198 4.38 -3.51 -16.11
C VAL A 198 4.85 -2.15 -15.58
N ARG A 199 4.84 -1.13 -16.44
CA ARG A 199 5.12 0.25 -16.04
C ARG A 199 3.90 1.14 -16.32
N VAL A 200 3.47 1.90 -15.33
CA VAL A 200 2.39 2.89 -15.45
C VAL A 200 2.95 4.26 -15.12
N LYS A 201 2.84 5.21 -16.06
CA LYS A 201 3.42 6.55 -15.91
C LYS A 201 2.45 7.66 -16.27
N GLY A 202 2.29 8.65 -15.39
CA GLY A 202 1.70 9.96 -15.73
C GLY A 202 0.17 10.04 -15.83
N ILE A 203 -0.53 8.92 -15.99
CA ILE A 203 -1.99 8.90 -16.13
C ILE A 203 -2.70 9.33 -14.83
N THR A 204 -3.96 9.75 -14.98
CA THR A 204 -4.88 9.97 -13.86
C THR A 204 -5.94 8.88 -13.82
N VAL A 205 -6.16 8.27 -12.64
CA VAL A 205 -7.31 7.41 -12.37
C VAL A 205 -8.22 8.12 -11.38
N GLN A 206 -9.50 8.28 -11.68
CA GLN A 206 -10.39 9.03 -10.81
C GLN A 206 -11.79 8.45 -10.71
N ASN A 207 -12.49 8.85 -9.65
CA ASN A 207 -13.90 8.55 -9.40
C ASN A 207 -14.24 7.06 -9.54
N GLY A 208 -13.35 6.19 -9.03
CA GLY A 208 -13.63 4.76 -8.97
C GLY A 208 -14.98 4.48 -8.30
N GLN A 209 -15.74 3.55 -8.88
CA GLN A 209 -17.06 3.18 -8.36
C GLN A 209 -16.94 2.54 -6.97
N GLN A 210 -15.93 1.71 -6.78
CA GLN A 210 -15.35 1.31 -5.51
C GLN A 210 -13.87 1.70 -5.54
N MET A 211 -12.94 0.76 -5.71
CA MET A 211 -11.51 1.07 -5.75
C MET A 211 -11.08 1.74 -7.07
N ASN A 212 -10.04 2.57 -7.04
CA ASN A 212 -9.53 3.24 -8.24
C ASN A 212 -8.57 2.35 -9.02
N PHE A 213 -7.49 1.87 -8.38
CA PHE A 213 -6.44 1.13 -9.07
C PHE A 213 -5.97 -0.09 -8.28
N VAL A 214 -6.20 -1.29 -8.82
CA VAL A 214 -5.73 -2.56 -8.25
C VAL A 214 -4.52 -3.10 -9.03
N ILE A 215 -3.51 -3.56 -8.28
CA ILE A 215 -2.41 -4.41 -8.74
C ILE A 215 -2.60 -5.78 -8.06
N GLY A 216 -2.99 -6.78 -8.85
CA GLY A 216 -3.34 -8.11 -8.38
C GLY A 216 -2.47 -9.19 -9.02
N ARG A 217 -2.03 -10.19 -8.24
CA ARG A 217 -1.32 -11.39 -8.75
C ARG A 217 -0.16 -11.07 -9.70
N SER A 218 0.54 -9.97 -9.46
CA SER A 218 1.49 -9.40 -10.44
C SER A 218 2.90 -9.32 -9.87
N ASP A 219 3.87 -9.30 -10.79
CA ASP A 219 5.30 -9.19 -10.47
C ASP A 219 5.93 -8.00 -11.19
N SER A 220 6.87 -7.31 -10.54
CA SER A 220 7.68 -6.27 -11.18
C SER A 220 6.83 -5.14 -11.79
N VAL A 221 5.97 -4.52 -10.97
CA VAL A 221 5.08 -3.42 -11.39
C VAL A 221 5.63 -2.08 -10.88
N ARG A 222 5.78 -1.11 -11.80
CA ARG A 222 6.26 0.24 -11.47
C ARG A 222 5.20 1.30 -11.80
N VAL A 223 4.74 2.04 -10.80
CA VAL A 223 3.77 3.13 -10.93
C VAL A 223 4.43 4.46 -10.59
N ILE A 224 4.52 5.37 -11.56
CA ILE A 224 5.36 6.57 -11.47
C ILE A 224 4.58 7.81 -11.90
N ASN A 225 4.58 8.86 -11.10
CA ASN A 225 3.88 10.12 -11.40
C ASN A 225 2.38 9.92 -11.68
N VAL A 226 1.74 8.93 -11.08
CA VAL A 226 0.30 8.68 -11.25
C VAL A 226 -0.49 9.50 -10.25
N LYS A 227 -1.59 10.06 -10.71
CA LYS A 227 -2.58 10.72 -9.85
C LYS A 227 -3.78 9.80 -9.66
N VAL A 228 -4.22 9.65 -8.41
CA VAL A 228 -5.48 8.98 -8.09
C VAL A 228 -6.37 9.92 -7.30
N SER A 229 -7.62 10.08 -7.71
CA SER A 229 -8.54 10.98 -7.00
C SER A 229 -10.00 10.56 -6.96
N ALA A 230 -10.62 10.65 -5.78
CA ALA A 230 -12.06 10.58 -5.57
C ALA A 230 -12.46 11.56 -4.43
N PRO A 231 -13.74 11.94 -4.28
CA PRO A 231 -14.18 12.76 -3.16
C PRO A 231 -13.81 12.17 -1.79
N GLU A 232 -13.55 12.99 -0.78
CA GLU A 232 -13.23 12.51 0.58
C GLU A 232 -14.36 11.67 1.19
N ASP A 233 -15.59 11.92 0.78
CA ASP A 233 -16.76 11.26 1.32
C ASP A 233 -17.19 10.04 0.48
N SER A 234 -16.46 9.67 -0.58
CA SER A 234 -16.81 8.51 -1.41
C SER A 234 -16.43 7.18 -0.72
N PRO A 235 -17.37 6.24 -0.57
CA PRO A 235 -17.15 5.04 0.23
C PRO A 235 -16.25 4.03 -0.51
N ASN A 236 -15.26 3.47 0.20
CA ASN A 236 -14.41 2.38 -0.28
C ASN A 236 -13.67 2.69 -1.59
N THR A 237 -13.29 3.95 -1.76
CA THR A 237 -12.52 4.42 -2.91
C THR A 237 -11.02 4.34 -2.69
N ASP A 238 -10.51 3.16 -2.37
CA ASP A 238 -9.07 2.94 -2.22
C ASP A 238 -8.31 3.49 -3.44
N GLY A 239 -7.18 4.12 -3.20
CA GLY A 239 -6.34 4.70 -4.24
C GLY A 239 -5.63 3.62 -5.04
N ILE A 240 -4.51 3.13 -4.52
CA ILE A 240 -3.75 2.01 -5.09
C ILE A 240 -3.83 0.82 -4.13
N HIS A 241 -4.47 -0.26 -4.58
CA HIS A 241 -4.66 -1.49 -3.83
C HIS A 241 -3.74 -2.59 -4.38
N ILE A 242 -2.88 -3.15 -3.53
CA ILE A 242 -1.89 -4.16 -3.89
C ILE A 242 -2.26 -5.47 -3.20
N THR A 243 -2.46 -6.54 -3.98
CA THR A 243 -2.85 -7.87 -3.49
C THR A 243 -2.10 -8.95 -4.25
N GLU A 244 -1.67 -10.01 -3.56
CA GLU A 244 -1.03 -11.20 -4.16
C GLU A 244 0.15 -10.84 -5.10
N SER A 245 0.85 -9.74 -4.85
CA SER A 245 1.81 -9.16 -5.80
C SER A 245 3.17 -8.92 -5.17
N THR A 246 4.22 -9.10 -5.97
CA THR A 246 5.61 -8.93 -5.53
C THR A 246 6.38 -7.95 -6.42
N ASN A 247 7.45 -7.36 -5.88
CA ASN A 247 8.31 -6.40 -6.59
C ASN A 247 7.53 -5.19 -7.14
N VAL A 248 6.76 -4.51 -6.28
CA VAL A 248 5.97 -3.34 -6.68
C VAL A 248 6.65 -2.06 -6.24
N VAL A 249 6.81 -1.10 -7.15
CA VAL A 249 7.36 0.23 -6.87
C VAL A 249 6.32 1.31 -7.17
N LEU A 250 6.02 2.13 -6.17
CA LEU A 250 5.21 3.34 -6.32
C LEU A 250 6.10 4.56 -6.11
N GLN A 251 6.15 5.49 -7.06
CA GLN A 251 7.02 6.66 -6.98
C GLN A 251 6.31 7.94 -7.43
N ASN A 252 6.48 9.03 -6.69
CA ASN A 252 5.95 10.36 -7.04
C ASN A 252 4.42 10.36 -7.26
N CYS A 253 3.68 9.53 -6.54
CA CYS A 253 2.24 9.40 -6.72
C CYS A 253 1.49 10.42 -5.85
N LYS A 254 0.39 10.96 -6.37
CA LYS A 254 -0.50 11.86 -5.64
C LYS A 254 -1.88 11.23 -5.53
N ILE A 255 -2.29 10.93 -4.31
CA ILE A 255 -3.49 10.15 -4.04
C ILE A 255 -4.37 10.92 -3.04
N GLY A 256 -5.65 11.09 -3.36
CA GLY A 256 -6.63 11.65 -2.43
C GLY A 256 -8.01 11.06 -2.70
N THR A 257 -8.58 10.35 -1.74
CA THR A 257 -9.81 9.58 -1.92
C THR A 257 -10.63 9.56 -0.61
N GLY A 258 -11.75 8.83 -0.59
CA GLY A 258 -12.51 8.58 0.64
C GLY A 258 -12.18 7.26 1.36
N ASP A 259 -11.09 6.58 1.00
CA ASP A 259 -10.61 5.41 1.74
C ASP A 259 -9.07 5.35 1.71
N ASP A 260 -8.45 4.19 1.87
CA ASP A 260 -6.98 4.03 1.90
C ASP A 260 -6.33 4.67 0.67
N CYS A 261 -5.30 5.51 0.86
CA CYS A 261 -4.51 6.01 -0.28
C CYS A 261 -3.78 4.83 -0.94
N ILE A 262 -3.15 4.01 -0.11
CA ILE A 262 -2.47 2.79 -0.52
C ILE A 262 -2.85 1.70 0.48
N SER A 263 -3.33 0.57 -0.03
CA SER A 263 -3.64 -0.60 0.78
C SER A 263 -2.84 -1.81 0.29
N ILE A 264 -2.11 -2.47 1.19
CA ILE A 264 -1.28 -3.65 0.89
C ILE A 264 -1.90 -4.83 1.63
N VAL A 265 -2.40 -5.82 0.90
CA VAL A 265 -3.12 -6.96 1.48
C VAL A 265 -2.39 -8.28 1.21
N ASN A 266 -3.08 -9.40 1.46
CA ASN A 266 -2.49 -10.72 1.56
C ASN A 266 -1.60 -11.13 0.37
N ALA A 267 -0.58 -11.92 0.68
CA ALA A 267 0.39 -12.49 -0.25
C ALA A 267 1.16 -11.42 -1.07
N SER A 268 1.46 -10.29 -0.43
CA SER A 268 2.25 -9.22 -1.05
C SER A 268 3.62 -9.04 -0.41
N SER A 269 4.66 -8.89 -1.24
CA SER A 269 6.04 -8.75 -0.76
C SER A 269 6.91 -7.83 -1.62
N ASN A 270 7.99 -7.31 -1.05
CA ASN A 270 8.93 -6.40 -1.72
C ASN A 270 8.23 -5.19 -2.38
N ILE A 271 7.59 -4.37 -1.54
CA ILE A 271 6.86 -3.19 -1.96
C ILE A 271 7.65 -1.96 -1.56
N LYS A 272 8.03 -1.12 -2.52
CA LYS A 272 8.77 0.13 -2.29
C LYS A 272 7.93 1.33 -2.71
N MET A 273 7.79 2.29 -1.80
CA MET A 273 7.03 3.51 -2.01
C MET A 273 7.95 4.70 -1.79
N LYS A 274 8.08 5.60 -2.77
CA LYS A 274 8.93 6.79 -2.65
C LYS A 274 8.24 8.08 -3.07
N ASN A 275 8.35 9.12 -2.25
CA ASN A 275 7.78 10.44 -2.52
C ASN A 275 6.26 10.39 -2.79
N ILE A 276 5.51 9.95 -1.78
CA ILE A 276 4.05 9.79 -1.89
C ILE A 276 3.34 10.99 -1.25
N PHE A 277 2.38 11.58 -1.97
CA PHE A 277 1.38 12.47 -1.38
C PHE A 277 0.09 11.69 -1.17
N CYS A 278 -0.45 11.74 0.06
CA CYS A 278 -1.68 11.05 0.42
C CYS A 278 -2.59 11.99 1.22
N GLY A 279 -3.79 12.29 0.72
CA GLY A 279 -4.74 13.13 1.43
C GLY A 279 -5.74 13.87 0.54
N PRO A 280 -7.04 13.89 0.90
CA PRO A 280 -7.68 13.19 2.02
C PRO A 280 -7.73 11.65 1.82
N GLY A 281 -8.23 10.91 2.81
CA GLY A 281 -8.35 9.43 2.76
C GLY A 281 -7.98 8.74 4.08
N HIS A 282 -7.71 7.44 4.05
CA HIS A 282 -7.43 6.63 5.25
C HIS A 282 -5.94 6.34 5.50
N GLY A 283 -5.04 6.93 4.72
CA GLY A 283 -3.59 6.80 4.90
C GLY A 283 -2.97 5.67 4.08
N ILE A 284 -1.80 5.21 4.53
CA ILE A 284 -1.09 4.06 3.97
C ILE A 284 -1.32 2.89 4.92
N SER A 285 -2.00 1.86 4.42
CA SER A 285 -2.48 0.73 5.24
C SER A 285 -1.91 -0.60 4.77
N ILE A 286 -1.43 -1.40 5.71
CA ILE A 286 -1.28 -2.85 5.54
C ILE A 286 -2.53 -3.52 6.11
N GLY A 287 -3.21 -4.31 5.28
CA GLY A 287 -4.42 -5.06 5.60
C GLY A 287 -5.72 -4.44 5.07
N SER A 288 -6.89 -4.92 5.49
CA SER A 288 -7.05 -5.86 6.62
C SER A 288 -6.59 -7.28 6.28
N LEU A 289 -5.86 -7.91 7.20
CA LEU A 289 -5.36 -9.28 7.05
C LEU A 289 -6.06 -10.26 7.99
N GLY A 290 -6.16 -11.53 7.60
CA GLY A 290 -6.60 -12.60 8.48
C GLY A 290 -8.11 -12.70 8.73
N LYS A 291 -8.92 -12.02 7.90
CA LYS A 291 -10.38 -12.11 7.97
C LYS A 291 -10.83 -13.56 7.83
N ASP A 292 -11.90 -13.97 8.52
CA ASP A 292 -12.47 -15.32 8.43
C ASP A 292 -11.43 -16.43 8.73
N ASN A 293 -10.54 -16.16 9.70
CA ASN A 293 -9.47 -17.06 10.16
C ASN A 293 -8.48 -17.46 9.06
N THR A 294 -8.35 -16.62 8.02
CA THR A 294 -7.42 -16.85 6.91
C THR A 294 -5.98 -16.52 7.29
N THR A 295 -5.04 -17.01 6.49
CA THR A 295 -3.63 -16.61 6.58
C THR A 295 -3.42 -15.27 5.87
N GLY A 296 -2.85 -14.30 6.58
CA GLY A 296 -2.40 -13.01 6.07
C GLY A 296 -0.88 -12.94 6.05
N ILE A 297 -0.28 -12.70 4.88
CA ILE A 297 1.16 -12.60 4.68
C ILE A 297 1.49 -11.29 3.96
N VAL A 298 2.25 -10.42 4.61
CA VAL A 298 2.86 -9.23 4.01
C VAL A 298 4.30 -9.10 4.51
N GLU A 299 5.26 -8.90 3.61
CA GLU A 299 6.65 -8.71 4.01
C GLU A 299 7.44 -7.74 3.14
N SER A 300 8.50 -7.15 3.71
CA SER A 300 9.44 -6.29 2.97
C SER A 300 8.74 -5.10 2.33
N VAL A 301 8.16 -4.24 3.17
CA VAL A 301 7.46 -3.01 2.74
C VAL A 301 8.27 -1.80 3.19
N VAL A 302 8.63 -0.93 2.25
CA VAL A 302 9.37 0.30 2.53
C VAL A 302 8.58 1.50 2.03
N VAL A 303 8.29 2.44 2.93
CA VAL A 303 7.85 3.80 2.60
C VAL A 303 9.02 4.74 2.89
N ASP A 304 9.52 5.41 1.86
CA ASP A 304 10.60 6.40 1.92
C ASP A 304 10.06 7.74 1.42
N LYS A 305 9.99 8.75 2.29
CA LYS A 305 9.45 10.08 1.96
C LYS A 305 7.96 10.05 1.60
N ALA A 306 7.11 10.38 2.56
CA ALA A 306 5.68 10.57 2.33
C ALA A 306 5.17 11.84 3.01
N PHE A 307 4.19 12.50 2.40
CA PHE A 307 3.43 13.58 3.00
C PHE A 307 1.95 13.19 3.07
N LEU A 308 1.45 13.04 4.30
CA LEU A 308 0.06 12.69 4.57
C LEU A 308 -0.67 13.91 5.12
N ARG A 309 -1.82 14.27 4.52
CA ARG A 309 -2.57 15.46 4.90
C ARG A 309 -4.07 15.20 5.03
N GLY A 310 -4.64 15.55 6.17
CA GLY A 310 -6.08 15.47 6.39
C GLY A 310 -6.65 14.04 6.40
N THR A 311 -5.81 13.01 6.51
CA THR A 311 -6.25 11.61 6.47
C THR A 311 -6.77 11.15 7.83
N THR A 312 -7.60 10.10 7.85
CA THR A 312 -8.07 9.49 9.10
C THR A 312 -6.97 8.66 9.78
N ASN A 313 -6.03 8.11 9.02
CA ASN A 313 -4.83 7.48 9.59
C ASN A 313 -3.59 7.88 8.81
N GLY A 314 -2.43 7.77 9.45
CA GLY A 314 -1.14 7.95 8.79
C GLY A 314 -0.63 6.63 8.26
N LEU A 315 0.10 5.91 9.10
CA LEU A 315 0.72 4.62 8.83
C LEU A 315 -0.01 3.56 9.64
N ARG A 316 -0.75 2.68 8.95
CA ARG A 316 -1.68 1.75 9.58
C ARG A 316 -1.33 0.29 9.28
N ILE A 317 -1.41 -0.57 10.28
CA ILE A 317 -1.45 -2.02 10.11
C ILE A 317 -2.73 -2.51 10.80
N LYS A 318 -3.62 -3.19 10.05
CA LYS A 318 -4.91 -3.69 10.54
C LYS A 318 -5.07 -5.18 10.27
N THR A 319 -5.36 -5.96 11.30
CA THR A 319 -5.58 -7.41 11.18
C THR A 319 -6.81 -7.83 11.97
N TRP A 320 -7.53 -8.84 11.48
CA TRP A 320 -8.67 -9.44 12.16
C TRP A 320 -8.19 -10.43 13.22
N GLN A 321 -8.88 -10.47 14.35
CA GLN A 321 -8.74 -11.57 15.31
C GLN A 321 -9.15 -12.89 14.65
N GLY A 322 -8.49 -13.98 15.04
CA GLY A 322 -8.70 -15.31 14.48
C GLY A 322 -7.74 -15.65 13.32
N GLY A 323 -7.18 -14.63 12.66
CA GLY A 323 -6.23 -14.79 11.56
C GLY A 323 -4.90 -15.46 11.94
N SER A 324 -4.12 -15.82 10.93
CA SER A 324 -2.76 -16.38 11.08
C SER A 324 -1.80 -15.79 10.05
N GLY A 325 -0.52 -16.16 10.09
CA GLY A 325 0.51 -15.64 9.17
C GLY A 325 1.33 -14.52 9.80
N TYR A 326 1.81 -13.58 8.99
CA TYR A 326 2.69 -12.50 9.46
C TYR A 326 2.64 -11.20 8.66
N VAL A 327 2.96 -10.11 9.35
CA VAL A 327 3.46 -8.85 8.79
C VAL A 327 4.87 -8.62 9.33
N ARG A 328 5.88 -8.55 8.46
CA ARG A 328 7.27 -8.35 8.90
C ARG A 328 8.12 -7.54 7.94
N ALA A 329 9.28 -7.08 8.43
CA ALA A 329 10.24 -6.29 7.67
C ALA A 329 9.56 -5.06 7.01
N VAL A 330 8.92 -4.24 7.82
CA VAL A 330 8.25 -3.02 7.38
C VAL A 330 9.04 -1.81 7.86
N ARG A 331 9.39 -0.91 6.96
CA ARG A 331 10.08 0.34 7.27
C ARG A 331 9.29 1.53 6.74
N TYR A 332 8.87 2.39 7.64
CA TYR A 332 8.32 3.70 7.32
C TYR A 332 9.35 4.76 7.68
N GLN A 333 9.80 5.55 6.70
CA GLN A 333 10.80 6.59 6.93
C GLN A 333 10.50 7.91 6.23
N ASP A 334 10.97 8.98 6.85
CA ASP A 334 10.89 10.36 6.36
C ASP A 334 9.45 10.78 6.04
N VAL A 335 8.56 10.54 7.00
CA VAL A 335 7.12 10.79 6.84
C VAL A 335 6.74 12.09 7.54
N ARG A 336 6.14 13.02 6.78
CA ARG A 336 5.53 14.24 7.31
C ARG A 336 4.01 14.08 7.35
N MET A 337 3.39 14.49 8.45
CA MET A 337 1.94 14.46 8.62
C MET A 337 1.39 15.86 8.94
N ASP A 338 0.28 16.21 8.32
CA ASP A 338 -0.45 17.45 8.58
C ASP A 338 -1.94 17.15 8.81
N ASN A 339 -2.41 17.37 10.03
CA ASN A 339 -3.81 17.21 10.40
C ASN A 339 -4.32 15.78 10.18
N VAL A 340 -3.52 14.78 10.55
CA VAL A 340 -3.87 13.35 10.44
C VAL A 340 -4.57 12.89 11.72
N THR A 341 -5.66 12.12 11.65
CA THR A 341 -6.37 11.73 12.88
C THR A 341 -5.59 10.74 13.73
N ASN A 342 -5.16 9.61 13.15
CA ASN A 342 -4.38 8.58 13.83
C ASN A 342 -3.03 8.38 13.12
N PRO A 343 -1.98 9.15 13.47
CA PRO A 343 -0.69 9.14 12.79
C PRO A 343 -0.05 7.75 12.64
N ILE A 344 0.13 7.01 13.73
CA ILE A 344 0.73 5.67 13.72
C ILE A 344 -0.21 4.72 14.43
N ILE A 345 -0.64 3.66 13.75
CA ILE A 345 -1.58 2.70 14.32
C ILE A 345 -1.27 1.26 13.89
N ILE A 346 -1.20 0.37 14.88
CA ILE A 346 -1.28 -1.09 14.70
C ILE A 346 -2.54 -1.54 15.45
N ASP A 347 -3.43 -2.24 14.76
CA ASP A 347 -4.69 -2.72 15.29
C ASP A 347 -4.92 -4.19 14.90
N GLN A 348 -4.61 -5.11 15.82
CA GLN A 348 -4.92 -6.53 15.68
C GLN A 348 -6.37 -6.88 16.09
N PHE A 349 -7.18 -5.89 16.48
CA PHE A 349 -8.59 -6.04 16.86
C PHE A 349 -9.53 -5.44 15.80
N TYR A 350 -9.05 -5.31 14.56
CA TYR A 350 -9.83 -4.69 13.49
C TYR A 350 -11.14 -5.45 13.23
N CYS A 351 -12.24 -4.71 13.19
CA CYS A 351 -13.58 -5.26 13.02
C CYS A 351 -14.47 -4.33 12.17
N ASP A 352 -14.52 -4.56 10.85
CA ASP A 352 -15.51 -3.93 9.95
C ASP A 352 -16.66 -4.91 9.69
N SER A 353 -17.44 -5.19 10.73
CA SER A 353 -18.57 -6.12 10.70
C SER A 353 -19.80 -5.48 11.36
N PRO A 354 -21.02 -5.73 10.83
CA PRO A 354 -22.25 -5.26 11.47
C PRO A 354 -22.52 -5.95 12.82
N LYS A 355 -21.88 -7.10 13.07
CA LYS A 355 -21.87 -7.78 14.36
C LYS A 355 -20.53 -7.52 15.05
N SER A 356 -20.55 -7.39 16.38
CA SER A 356 -19.34 -7.35 17.19
C SER A 356 -18.47 -8.57 16.89
N CYS A 357 -17.19 -8.35 16.61
CA CYS A 357 -16.23 -9.43 16.49
C CYS A 357 -15.98 -10.05 17.86
N GLU A 358 -16.02 -11.37 17.92
CA GLU A 358 -15.70 -12.11 19.14
C GLU A 358 -14.19 -12.12 19.36
N ASN A 359 -13.79 -12.12 20.63
CA ASN A 359 -12.38 -12.28 20.97
C ASN A 359 -11.90 -13.67 20.53
N GLN A 360 -10.82 -13.69 19.77
CA GLN A 360 -10.15 -14.92 19.36
C GLN A 360 -8.68 -14.89 19.76
N THR A 361 -8.09 -16.06 19.97
CA THR A 361 -6.73 -16.23 20.48
C THR A 361 -5.67 -16.32 19.38
N SER A 362 -6.04 -16.57 18.12
CA SER A 362 -5.11 -16.46 17.00
C SER A 362 -5.10 -15.05 16.43
N ALA A 363 -3.94 -14.61 15.96
CA ALA A 363 -3.79 -13.36 15.22
C ALA A 363 -2.63 -13.48 14.23
N VAL A 364 -2.60 -12.58 13.24
CA VAL A 364 -1.46 -12.41 12.32
C VAL A 364 -0.28 -11.87 13.13
N ASN A 365 0.87 -12.54 13.11
CA ASN A 365 2.05 -12.10 13.85
C ASN A 365 2.62 -10.80 13.26
N ILE A 366 2.86 -9.76 14.08
CA ILE A 366 3.42 -8.48 13.61
C ILE A 366 4.79 -8.29 14.26
N THR A 367 5.84 -8.24 13.44
CA THR A 367 7.20 -8.09 13.95
C THR A 367 8.08 -7.27 13.02
N GLN A 368 9.21 -6.74 13.51
CA GLN A 368 10.20 -6.02 12.71
C GLN A 368 9.57 -4.83 11.95
N ILE A 369 8.96 -3.93 12.71
CA ILE A 369 8.30 -2.72 12.19
C ILE A 369 9.12 -1.51 12.63
N MET A 370 9.72 -0.81 11.68
CA MET A 370 10.51 0.38 11.92
C MET A 370 9.74 1.63 11.49
N TYR A 371 9.72 2.61 12.38
CA TYR A 371 9.26 3.97 12.14
C TYR A 371 10.44 4.92 12.36
N ARG A 372 10.86 5.65 11.33
CA ARG A 372 12.05 6.51 11.35
C ARG A 372 11.73 7.91 10.83
N ASN A 373 12.20 8.95 11.51
CA ASN A 373 12.06 10.35 11.07
C ASN A 373 10.61 10.71 10.72
N ILE A 374 9.69 10.55 11.67
CA ILE A 374 8.27 10.85 11.47
C ILE A 374 7.91 12.11 12.24
N THR A 375 7.38 13.11 11.53
CA THR A 375 7.02 14.40 12.12
C THR A 375 5.62 14.84 11.71
N GLY A 376 4.88 15.54 12.57
CA GLY A 376 3.60 16.10 12.16
C GLY A 376 2.59 16.36 13.26
N THR A 377 1.34 16.56 12.83
CA THR A 377 0.21 16.86 13.73
C THR A 377 -0.87 15.78 13.74
N SER A 378 -1.37 15.48 14.94
CA SER A 378 -2.44 14.53 15.23
C SER A 378 -3.73 15.26 15.60
N ARG A 379 -4.88 14.79 15.09
CA ARG A 379 -6.21 15.22 15.61
C ARG A 379 -6.69 14.39 16.80
N SER A 380 -6.24 13.15 16.92
CA SER A 380 -6.55 12.34 18.10
C SER A 380 -5.52 12.55 19.20
N GLN A 381 -5.93 12.36 20.45
CA GLN A 381 -5.03 12.38 21.60
C GLN A 381 -3.98 11.27 21.50
N LYS A 382 -4.37 10.07 21.06
CA LYS A 382 -3.49 8.91 20.85
C LYS A 382 -2.80 8.97 19.49
N ALA A 383 -1.73 9.75 19.39
CA ALA A 383 -0.99 9.90 18.14
C ALA A 383 -0.30 8.60 17.70
N MET A 384 0.13 7.78 18.65
CA MET A 384 0.67 6.45 18.42
C MET A 384 -0.19 5.41 19.16
N LYS A 385 -0.72 4.41 18.45
CA LYS A 385 -1.58 3.38 19.03
C LYS A 385 -1.13 1.99 18.57
N PHE A 386 -0.62 1.18 19.49
CA PHE A 386 -0.24 -0.21 19.26
C PHE A 386 -1.19 -1.12 20.04
N SER A 387 -2.21 -1.64 19.37
CA SER A 387 -3.22 -2.54 19.96
C SER A 387 -3.00 -3.95 19.43
N CYS A 388 -2.24 -4.73 20.19
CA CYS A 388 -1.83 -6.07 19.79
C CYS A 388 -2.47 -7.15 20.68
N SER A 389 -2.56 -8.37 20.17
CA SER A 389 -3.14 -9.52 20.85
C SER A 389 -2.27 -9.98 22.01
N ASP A 390 -2.87 -10.32 23.15
CA ASP A 390 -2.15 -10.83 24.31
C ASP A 390 -1.51 -12.20 24.05
N THR A 391 -2.08 -12.98 23.15
CA THR A 391 -1.59 -14.31 22.76
C THR A 391 -0.59 -14.28 21.61
N VAL A 392 -0.59 -13.21 20.82
CA VAL A 392 0.32 -13.01 19.67
C VAL A 392 0.77 -11.54 19.68
N PRO A 393 1.59 -11.14 20.67
CA PRO A 393 1.99 -9.75 20.87
C PRO A 393 2.82 -9.24 19.69
N CYS A 394 2.73 -7.94 19.42
CA CYS A 394 3.63 -7.30 18.47
C CYS A 394 5.03 -7.19 19.06
N THR A 395 6.07 -7.50 18.28
CA THR A 395 7.46 -7.51 18.75
C THR A 395 8.39 -6.75 17.81
N HIS A 396 9.56 -6.35 18.29
CA HIS A 396 10.55 -5.64 17.47
C HIS A 396 9.97 -4.42 16.74
N ILE A 397 9.13 -3.64 17.44
CA ILE A 397 8.74 -2.31 16.99
C ILE A 397 9.90 -1.36 17.29
N ILE A 398 10.36 -0.63 16.29
CA ILE A 398 11.47 0.31 16.43
C ILE A 398 10.98 1.71 16.11
N LEU A 399 11.13 2.62 17.07
CA LEU A 399 10.86 4.04 16.89
C LEU A 399 12.20 4.81 16.87
N ASN A 400 12.42 5.59 15.83
CA ASN A 400 13.57 6.48 15.72
C ASN A 400 13.15 7.87 15.26
N ASN A 401 13.49 8.91 16.03
CA ASN A 401 13.21 10.31 15.68
C ASN A 401 11.74 10.56 15.31
N ILE A 402 10.85 10.36 16.28
CA ILE A 402 9.41 10.60 16.15
C ILE A 402 9.06 11.91 16.84
N ASN A 403 8.36 12.80 16.15
CA ASN A 403 7.85 14.04 16.72
C ASN A 403 6.42 14.34 16.24
N LEU A 404 5.45 13.88 17.03
CA LEU A 404 4.03 14.09 16.79
C LEU A 404 3.45 14.96 17.92
N GLN A 405 2.60 15.91 17.54
CA GLN A 405 1.94 16.84 18.47
C GLN A 405 0.49 17.07 18.04
N SER A 406 -0.35 17.62 18.91
CA SER A 406 -1.66 18.12 18.51
C SER A 406 -1.59 19.63 18.22
N SER A 407 -2.61 20.18 17.56
CA SER A 407 -2.85 21.64 17.54
C SER A 407 -3.09 22.20 18.93
N ASP A 408 -3.68 21.39 19.83
CA ASP A 408 -4.23 21.85 21.10
C ASP A 408 -3.39 21.40 22.32
N GLY A 409 -2.25 20.76 22.08
CA GLY A 409 -1.33 20.36 23.14
C GLY A 409 -0.56 19.07 22.87
N ALA A 410 -0.15 18.43 23.96
CA ALA A 410 0.55 17.16 23.92
C ALA A 410 -0.37 16.01 23.49
N VAL A 411 0.24 15.00 22.88
CA VAL A 411 -0.40 13.74 22.49
C VAL A 411 0.21 12.60 23.29
N GLU A 412 -0.36 11.41 23.20
CA GLU A 412 0.08 10.24 23.95
C GLU A 412 0.32 9.01 23.05
N THR A 413 1.05 8.06 23.61
CA THR A 413 1.24 6.71 23.05
C THR A 413 0.41 5.72 23.85
N TYR A 414 -0.30 4.84 23.15
CA TYR A 414 -0.99 3.69 23.73
C TYR A 414 -0.35 2.39 23.28
N CYS A 415 -0.06 1.50 24.21
CA CYS A 415 0.42 0.14 23.95
C CYS A 415 -0.48 -0.90 24.64
N ASN A 416 -0.83 -1.96 23.93
CA ASN A 416 -1.36 -3.21 24.48
C ASN A 416 -0.59 -4.36 23.85
N SER A 417 0.05 -5.19 24.67
CA SER A 417 0.78 -6.39 24.23
C SER A 417 1.73 -6.12 23.05
N ALA A 418 2.48 -5.02 23.14
CA ALA A 418 3.41 -4.56 22.13
C ALA A 418 4.78 -4.29 22.77
N ALA A 419 5.83 -4.83 22.18
CA ALA A 419 7.20 -4.71 22.66
C ALA A 419 8.12 -4.11 21.57
N GLY A 420 9.01 -3.23 21.99
CA GLY A 420 9.87 -2.50 21.08
C GLY A 420 10.89 -1.61 21.78
N ILE A 421 11.62 -0.85 20.98
CA ILE A 421 12.60 0.13 21.46
C ILE A 421 12.40 1.48 20.78
N GLY A 422 12.62 2.55 21.52
CA GLY A 422 12.71 3.91 21.00
C GLY A 422 14.11 4.46 21.21
N TYR A 423 14.71 5.08 20.19
CA TYR A 423 15.99 5.79 20.33
C TYR A 423 16.02 7.08 19.51
N GLY A 424 16.81 8.05 19.95
CA GLY A 424 16.74 9.43 19.43
C GLY A 424 15.60 10.21 20.10
N TYR A 425 15.08 11.24 19.41
CA TYR A 425 13.99 12.05 19.94
C TYR A 425 12.64 11.36 19.73
N ILE A 426 11.90 11.08 20.80
CA ILE A 426 10.60 10.39 20.75
C ILE A 426 9.56 11.23 21.49
N ASN A 427 8.70 11.87 20.71
CA ASN A 427 7.54 12.63 21.19
C ASN A 427 6.31 12.21 20.37
N PRO A 428 5.21 11.73 21.00
CA PRO A 428 5.06 11.51 22.44
C PRO A 428 5.92 10.36 22.97
N SER A 429 6.16 10.32 24.28
CA SER A 429 6.92 9.23 24.93
C SER A 429 6.27 7.87 24.62
N ALA A 430 7.10 6.85 24.41
CA ALA A 430 6.68 5.48 24.08
C ALA A 430 7.26 4.45 25.06
N GLU A 431 7.44 4.83 26.34
CA GLU A 431 7.96 3.95 27.39
C GLU A 431 7.17 2.64 27.54
N CYS A 432 5.87 2.65 27.20
CA CYS A 432 5.02 1.45 27.20
C CYS A 432 5.46 0.34 26.24
N LEU A 433 6.35 0.61 25.28
CA LEU A 433 6.95 -0.43 24.43
C LEU A 433 8.10 -1.18 25.12
N SER A 434 8.71 -0.56 26.14
CA SER A 434 9.83 -1.13 26.89
C SER A 434 9.38 -1.85 28.17
N SER A 435 8.20 -1.52 28.69
CA SER A 435 7.59 -2.25 29.79
C SER A 435 7.09 -3.60 29.28
N SER A 436 7.88 -4.64 29.51
CA SER A 436 7.33 -5.99 29.59
C SER A 436 6.42 -6.04 30.82
N ASP A 437 5.17 -5.59 30.67
CA ASP A 437 4.16 -5.75 31.71
C ASP A 437 3.90 -7.25 31.91
N LYS A 438 4.68 -7.83 32.82
CA LYS A 438 4.41 -9.11 33.48
C LYS A 438 3.44 -8.96 34.66
N ASP A 439 2.93 -7.75 34.94
CA ASP A 439 2.01 -7.50 36.05
C ASP A 439 0.64 -7.03 35.56
N ALA A 440 -0.05 -7.89 34.82
CA ALA A 440 -1.50 -7.78 34.66
C ALA A 440 -2.20 -8.10 35.99
N LYS A 441 -2.40 -7.09 36.85
CA LYS A 441 -3.50 -7.14 37.82
C LYS A 441 -4.80 -7.02 37.03
N ILE A 442 -5.55 -8.11 37.00
CA ILE A 442 -6.92 -8.16 36.49
C ILE A 442 -7.76 -7.16 37.30
N VAL A 443 -8.04 -6.00 36.72
CA VAL A 443 -9.15 -5.16 37.16
C VAL A 443 -10.33 -5.53 36.26
N GLN A 444 -11.39 -6.06 36.87
CA GLN A 444 -12.62 -6.40 36.17
C GLN A 444 -13.19 -5.17 35.45
N PRO A 445 -13.68 -5.28 34.21
CA PRO A 445 -14.24 -4.14 33.49
C PRO A 445 -15.58 -3.76 34.12
N THR A 446 -15.66 -2.53 34.64
CA THR A 446 -16.94 -1.84 34.77
C THR A 446 -17.40 -1.45 33.37
N THR A 447 -18.64 -1.81 33.06
CA THR A 447 -19.27 -1.67 31.76
C THR A 447 -19.40 -0.19 31.41
N GLN A 448 -18.56 0.33 30.53
CA GLN A 448 -18.82 1.58 29.82
C GLN A 448 -18.73 1.33 28.33
N HIS A 449 -19.89 1.46 27.68
CA HIS A 449 -20.06 1.38 26.24
C HIS A 449 -19.21 2.46 25.55
N ILE A 450 -18.15 2.04 24.87
CA ILE A 450 -17.45 2.89 23.90
C ILE A 450 -18.19 2.72 22.58
N VAL A 451 -19.03 3.71 22.26
CA VAL A 451 -19.59 3.90 20.93
C VAL A 451 -18.44 4.35 20.01
N HIS A 452 -17.99 3.46 19.13
CA HIS A 452 -17.15 3.85 18.02
C HIS A 452 -18.03 4.60 17.00
N THR A 453 -17.94 5.92 16.99
CA THR A 453 -18.49 6.73 15.90
C THR A 453 -17.66 6.53 14.65
N GLU A 454 -18.27 5.85 13.68
CA GLU A 454 -17.85 5.72 12.28
C GLU A 454 -17.78 7.09 11.59
N LEU A 455 -16.75 7.26 10.76
CA LEU A 455 -16.87 7.87 9.42
C LEU A 455 -16.18 6.92 8.44
#